data_AF-A0A285D0U9-F1
#
_entry.id   AF-A0A285D0U9-F1
#
_cell.length_a   1.000
_cell.length_b   1.000
_cell.length_c   1.000
_cell.angle_alpha   90.00
_cell.angle_beta   90.00
_cell.angle_gamma   90.00
#
_symmetry.space_group_name_H-M   'P 1'
#
loop_
_entity.id
_entity.type
_entity.pdbx_description
1 polymer ?
#
loop_
_entity_poly.entity_id
_entity_poly.type
_entity_poly.pdbx_seq_one_letter_code
_entity_poly.pdbx_strand_id
1 'polypeptide(L)'
;MKIHNFGSPGMNPYKQTIAKQESILKQQPKGSDKIEISHTAKELQQQSTFVVDRQKKIEAIQTQIQNGTYKVEPEKVAKSLVDFFRNHKN
;
A
#
# COMPACT_ATOMS: atom_id res chain seq x y z
N MET A 1 -52.78 -38.05 27.18
CA MET A 1 -51.58 -38.87 26.93
C MET A 1 -50.44 -37.94 26.52
N LYS A 2 -49.25 -38.04 27.13
CA LYS A 2 -48.07 -37.23 26.78
C LYS A 2 -47.14 -38.04 25.88
N ILE A 3 -46.94 -37.58 24.64
CA ILE A 3 -46.08 -38.23 23.65
C ILE A 3 -44.67 -37.67 23.81
N HIS A 4 -43.68 -38.53 24.05
CA HIS A 4 -42.27 -38.16 24.11
C HIS A 4 -41.64 -38.52 22.76
N ASN A 5 -41.29 -37.50 21.97
CA ASN A 5 -40.62 -37.70 20.69
C ASN A 5 -39.13 -37.94 20.96
N PHE A 6 -38.73 -39.20 21.08
CA PHE A 6 -37.32 -39.55 21.16
C PHE A 6 -36.69 -39.28 19.79
N GLY A 7 -35.68 -38.40 19.76
CA GLY A 7 -35.02 -37.97 18.53
C GLY A 7 -34.44 -39.15 17.73
N SER A 8 -34.38 -38.99 16.40
CA SER A 8 -33.93 -40.02 15.46
C SER A 8 -32.58 -40.66 15.86
N PRO A 9 -32.52 -42.00 16.04
CA PRO A 9 -31.30 -42.70 16.41
C PRO A 9 -30.44 -42.88 15.15
N GLY A 10 -29.68 -41.85 14.78
CA GLY A 10 -28.82 -41.93 13.59
C GLY A 10 -27.66 -40.94 13.53
N MET A 11 -27.60 -39.96 14.43
CA MET A 11 -26.52 -38.98 14.47
C MET A 11 -25.55 -39.32 15.59
N ASN A 12 -24.35 -39.78 15.21
CA ASN A 12 -23.27 -39.98 16.16
C ASN A 12 -22.79 -38.59 16.64
N PRO A 13 -22.89 -38.28 17.95
CA PRO A 13 -22.63 -36.94 18.49
C PRO A 13 -21.20 -36.45 18.22
N TYR A 14 -20.24 -37.37 18.09
CA TYR A 14 -18.85 -37.03 17.77
C TYR A 14 -18.69 -36.45 16.36
N LYS A 15 -19.49 -36.89 15.38
CA LYS A 15 -19.40 -36.36 14.01
C LYS A 15 -19.78 -34.88 13.93
N GLN A 16 -20.71 -34.44 14.77
CA GLN A 16 -21.10 -33.04 14.84
C GLN A 16 -19.99 -32.17 15.46
N THR A 17 -19.26 -32.70 16.45
CA THR A 17 -18.15 -31.96 17.07
C THR A 17 -16.98 -31.76 16.11
N ILE A 18 -16.63 -32.78 15.31
CA ILE A 18 -15.56 -32.69 14.32
C ILE A 18 -15.93 -31.69 13.21
N ALA A 19 -17.16 -31.78 12.67
CA ALA A 19 -17.64 -30.84 11.65
C ALA A 19 -17.67 -29.38 12.15
N LYS A 20 -18.01 -29.18 13.43
CA LYS A 20 -17.99 -27.85 14.07
C LYS A 20 -16.57 -27.34 14.32
N GLN A 21 -15.62 -28.22 14.61
CA GLN A 21 -14.22 -27.84 14.77
C GLN A 21 -13.57 -27.50 13.42
N GLU A 22 -13.87 -28.23 12.35
CA GLU A 22 -13.41 -27.91 11.00
C GLU A 22 -13.97 -26.58 10.47
N SER A 23 -15.23 -26.26 10.77
CA SER A 23 -15.81 -24.97 10.35
C SER A 23 -15.17 -23.79 11.10
N ILE A 24 -14.86 -23.95 12.39
CA ILE A 24 -14.14 -22.93 13.18
C ILE A 24 -12.70 -22.74 12.65
N LEU A 25 -12.01 -23.83 12.29
CA LEU A 25 -10.65 -23.76 11.71
C LEU A 25 -10.64 -23.12 10.32
N LYS A 26 -11.68 -23.31 9.51
CA LYS A 26 -11.85 -22.68 8.18
C LYS A 26 -12.29 -21.22 8.26
N GLN A 27 -12.87 -20.79 9.38
CA GLN A 27 -13.32 -19.41 9.64
C GLN A 27 -12.25 -18.53 10.27
N GLN A 28 -11.12 -19.09 10.72
CA GLN A 28 -9.98 -18.28 11.13
C GLN A 28 -9.43 -17.57 9.88
N PRO A 29 -9.45 -16.22 9.84
CA PRO A 29 -8.85 -15.50 8.74
C PRO A 29 -7.37 -15.88 8.71
N LYS A 30 -6.93 -16.53 7.64
CA LYS A 30 -5.49 -16.67 7.35
C LYS A 30 -4.95 -15.24 7.33
N GLY A 31 -4.15 -14.88 8.33
CA GLY A 31 -3.57 -13.54 8.45
C GLY A 31 -2.92 -13.19 7.11
N SER A 32 -3.47 -12.19 6.43
CA SER A 32 -2.81 -11.60 5.27
C SER A 32 -1.86 -10.54 5.79
N ASP A 33 -0.60 -10.62 5.38
CA ASP A 33 0.35 -9.54 5.63
C ASP A 33 -0.19 -8.27 4.95
N LYS A 34 -0.62 -7.30 5.75
CA LYS A 34 -1.06 -5.99 5.28
C LYS A 34 0.05 -4.99 5.48
N ILE A 35 0.50 -4.39 4.38
CA ILE A 35 1.41 -3.24 4.41
C ILE A 35 0.55 -1.99 4.40
N GLU A 36 0.41 -1.32 5.55
CA GLU A 36 -0.29 -0.03 5.65
C GLU A 36 0.72 1.12 5.57
N ILE A 37 0.43 2.10 4.72
CA ILE A 37 1.21 3.35 4.68
C ILE A 37 0.88 4.14 5.96
N SER A 38 1.91 4.46 6.74
CA SER A 38 1.78 5.26 7.98
C SER A 38 0.97 6.54 7.73
N HIS A 39 0.12 6.91 8.69
CA HIS A 39 -0.62 8.17 8.67
C HIS A 39 0.29 9.37 8.44
N THR A 40 1.45 9.38 9.11
CA THR A 40 2.47 10.42 8.98
C THR A 40 3.05 10.49 7.56
N ALA A 41 3.25 9.36 6.90
CA ALA A 41 3.75 9.32 5.53
C ALA A 41 2.73 9.86 4.52
N LYS A 42 1.43 9.61 4.75
CA LYS A 42 0.35 10.19 3.93
C LYS A 42 0.28 11.71 4.07
N GLU A 43 0.42 12.21 5.30
CA GLU A 43 0.44 13.66 5.55
C GLU A 43 1.65 14.33 4.89
N LEU A 44 2.84 13.74 5.01
CA LEU A 44 4.05 14.25 4.34
C LEU A 44 3.94 14.23 2.81
N GLN A 45 3.28 13.21 2.23
CA GLN A 45 3.03 13.16 0.79
C GLN A 45 2.09 14.30 0.33
N GLN A 46 1.10 14.64 1.14
CA GLN A 46 0.12 15.69 0.82
C GLN A 46 0.72 17.11 0.93
N GLN A 47 1.76 17.31 1.75
CA GLN A 47 2.41 18.60 1.99
C GLN A 47 3.29 19.13 0.85
N SER A 48 3.21 18.59 -0.37
CA SER A 48 4.00 19.08 -1.51
C SER A 48 3.50 20.42 -2.06
N THR A 49 3.55 21.49 -1.27
CA THR A 49 3.24 22.88 -1.68
C THR A 49 4.11 23.39 -2.85
N PHE A 50 5.16 22.64 -3.20
CA PHE A 50 6.11 22.94 -4.28
C PHE A 50 5.56 22.76 -5.71
N VAL A 51 4.29 22.38 -5.88
CA VAL A 51 3.72 22.08 -7.21
C VAL A 51 3.76 23.30 -8.14
N VAL A 52 3.45 24.50 -7.63
CA VAL A 52 3.36 25.71 -8.47
C VAL A 52 4.73 26.14 -9.01
N ASP A 53 5.75 26.17 -8.16
CA ASP A 53 7.10 26.55 -8.58
C ASP A 53 7.72 25.49 -9.50
N ARG A 54 7.40 24.21 -9.27
CA ARG A 54 7.77 23.13 -10.17
C ARG A 54 7.11 23.27 -11.53
N GLN A 55 5.83 23.63 -11.57
CA GLN A 55 5.09 23.83 -12.81
C GLN A 55 5.70 24.96 -13.64
N LYS A 56 5.97 26.12 -13.03
CA LYS A 56 6.67 27.24 -13.69
C LYS A 56 8.03 26.83 -14.25
N LYS A 57 8.80 26.04 -13.50
CA LYS A 57 10.11 25.54 -13.94
C LYS A 57 9.98 24.61 -15.15
N ILE A 58 8.98 23.74 -15.17
CA ILE A 58 8.72 22.83 -16.29
C ILE A 58 8.38 23.64 -17.55
N GLU A 59 7.47 24.61 -17.45
CA GLU A 59 7.07 25.46 -18.57
C GLU A 59 8.27 26.22 -19.16
N ALA A 60 9.11 26.81 -18.31
CA ALA A 60 10.33 27.50 -18.77
C ALA A 60 11.29 26.58 -19.54
N ILE A 61 11.49 25.34 -19.07
CA ILE A 61 12.32 24.35 -19.75
C ILE A 61 11.69 23.93 -21.08
N GLN A 62 10.37 23.71 -21.11
CA GLN A 62 9.65 23.36 -22.34
C GLN A 62 9.82 24.43 -23.42
N THR A 63 9.68 25.71 -23.06
CA THR A 63 9.91 26.82 -24.00
C THR A 63 11.35 26.84 -24.53
N GLN A 64 12.36 26.63 -23.67
CA GLN A 64 13.76 26.57 -24.11
C GLN A 64 14.03 25.39 -25.05
N ILE A 65 13.41 24.24 -24.82
CA ILE A 65 13.52 23.07 -25.70
C ILE A 65 12.88 23.36 -27.06
N GLN A 66 11.66 23.90 -27.07
CA GLN A 66 10.94 24.25 -28.31
C GLN A 66 11.72 25.28 -29.16
N ASN A 67 12.35 26.25 -28.50
CA ASN A 67 13.16 27.27 -29.16
C ASN A 67 14.57 26.78 -29.53
N GLY A 68 14.95 25.55 -29.18
CA GLY A 68 16.27 24.99 -29.43
C GLY A 68 17.41 25.63 -28.62
N THR A 69 17.08 26.43 -27.59
CA THR A 69 18.05 27.13 -26.74
C THR A 69 18.41 26.38 -25.45
N TYR A 70 17.76 25.24 -25.20
CA TYR A 70 18.05 24.42 -24.04
C TYR A 70 19.45 23.79 -24.15
N LYS A 71 20.35 24.19 -23.25
CA LYS A 71 21.70 23.64 -23.16
C LYS A 71 21.80 22.69 -21.98
N VAL A 72 22.15 21.43 -22.27
CA VAL A 72 22.49 20.48 -21.22
C VAL A 72 23.83 20.89 -20.60
N GLU A 73 23.87 21.03 -19.29
CA GLU A 73 25.08 21.33 -18.52
C GLU A 73 25.53 20.09 -17.73
N PRO A 74 26.52 19.32 -18.24
CA PRO A 74 26.95 18.07 -17.61
C PRO A 74 27.42 18.24 -16.16
N GLU A 75 28.06 19.36 -15.84
CA GLU A 75 28.52 19.68 -14.49
C GLU A 75 27.37 19.80 -13.49
N LYS A 76 26.27 20.46 -13.88
CA LYS A 76 25.07 20.57 -13.04
C LYS A 76 24.42 19.21 -12.83
N VAL A 77 24.40 18.36 -13.87
CA VAL A 77 23.88 17.00 -13.75
C VAL A 77 24.72 16.18 -12.77
N ALA A 78 26.04 16.16 -12.95
CA ALA A 78 26.95 15.45 -12.07
C ALA A 78 26.83 15.93 -10.61
N LYS A 79 26.78 17.26 -10.41
CA LYS A 79 26.56 17.85 -9.08
C LYS A 79 25.24 17.38 -8.47
N SER A 80 24.14 17.41 -9.23
CA SER A 80 22.82 16.98 -8.71
C SER A 80 22.79 15.50 -8.32
N LEU A 81 23.48 14.64 -9.07
CA LEU A 81 23.61 13.22 -8.74
C LEU A 81 24.40 13.04 -7.44
N VAL A 82 25.55 13.72 -7.32
CA VAL A 82 26.38 13.66 -6.11
C VAL A 82 25.60 14.19 -4.90
N ASP A 83 24.94 15.34 -5.03
CA ASP A 83 24.15 15.95 -3.95
C ASP A 83 23.00 15.01 -3.52
N PHE A 84 22.30 14.41 -4.49
CA PHE A 84 21.21 13.47 -4.19
C PHE A 84 21.70 12.24 -3.43
N PHE A 85 22.78 11.59 -3.88
CA PHE A 85 23.23 10.33 -3.25
C PHE A 85 24.10 10.54 -2.00
N ARG A 86 24.83 11.65 -1.88
CA ARG A 86 25.67 11.93 -0.70
C ARG A 86 24.88 12.53 0.46
N ASN A 87 23.92 13.41 0.18
CA ASN A 87 23.13 14.05 1.24
C ASN A 87 22.01 13.15 1.77
N HIS A 88 21.75 12.00 1.13
CA HIS A 88 20.79 10.99 1.57
C HIS A 88 21.43 9.90 2.45
N LYS A 89 22.57 10.19 3.10
CA LYS A 89 23.11 9.37 4.18
C LYS A 89 22.35 9.70 5.47
N ASN A 90 21.23 9.01 5.69
CA ASN A 90 20.58 8.82 6.99
C ASN A 90 20.02 7.40 7.01
#